data_AF-A0A6V7WUN4-F1
#
_entry.id   AF-A0A6V7WUN4-F1
#
_cell.length_a   1.000
_cell.length_b   1.000
_cell.length_c   1.000
_cell.angle_alpha   90.00
_cell.angle_beta   90.00
_cell.angle_gamma   90.00
#
_symmetry.space_group_name_H-M   'P 1'
#
loop_
_entity.id
_entity.type
_entity.pdbx_description
1 polymer ?
#
loop_
_entity_poly.entity_id
_entity_poly.type
_entity_poly.pdbx_seq_one_letter_code
_entity_poly.pdbx_strand_id
1 'polypeptide(L)'
;MIISTTTTTQSVTKKQKKKIGITFPDGNIQYKIALITDQDKYSKDNERNNTWKSFLLTGKLYFNPQSLNTTIIWNNQSKVLYSQLNFDGKAMELSAMTVFDNYLVTVDDRTGIVHKIVNNFTSLVPWVILNNGPGSSKQFKGEWMTIKDDCLVVGGLGFGNV
;
A
#
# COMPACT_ATOMS: atom_id res chain seq x y z
N MET A 1 6.84 4.24 7.30
CA MET A 1 6.90 2.78 7.04
C MET A 1 5.50 2.21 7.28
N ILE A 2 4.83 1.69 6.25
CA ILE A 2 3.46 1.13 6.36
C ILE A 2 3.49 -0.37 6.09
N ILE A 3 2.87 -1.17 6.97
CA ILE A 3 2.75 -2.63 6.84
C ILE A 3 1.39 -2.99 6.26
N SER A 4 1.38 -3.76 5.18
CA SER A 4 0.16 -4.37 4.64
C SER A 4 0.34 -5.88 4.48
N THR A 5 -0.73 -6.63 4.73
CA THR A 5 -0.77 -8.06 4.40
C THR A 5 -1.18 -8.20 2.94
N THR A 6 -0.35 -8.88 2.15
CA THR A 6 -0.64 -9.07 0.72
C THR A 6 -1.58 -10.26 0.56
N THR A 7 -2.90 -10.06 0.65
CA THR A 7 -3.86 -11.09 0.21
C THR A 7 -5.16 -10.54 -0.34
N THR A 8 -5.52 -11.06 -1.52
CA THR A 8 -6.78 -11.06 -2.25
C THR A 8 -8.04 -11.03 -1.37
N THR A 9 -8.70 -9.88 -1.25
CA THR A 9 -10.10 -9.75 -0.86
C THR A 9 -10.96 -9.71 -2.13
N GLN A 10 -11.76 -10.76 -2.32
CA GLN A 10 -12.82 -10.80 -3.34
C GLN A 10 -14.02 -9.99 -2.85
N SER A 11 -14.70 -9.30 -3.76
CA SER A 11 -16.04 -8.75 -3.57
C SER A 11 -17.03 -9.88 -3.25
N VAL A 12 -17.78 -9.72 -2.15
CA VAL A 12 -18.54 -10.82 -1.55
C VAL A 12 -19.94 -10.91 -2.15
N THR A 13 -20.09 -11.74 -3.17
CA THR A 13 -21.30 -12.57 -3.32
C THR A 13 -20.99 -13.97 -2.80
N LYS A 14 -21.37 -14.24 -1.54
CA LYS A 14 -21.36 -15.54 -0.83
C LYS A 14 -20.40 -16.61 -1.42
N LYS A 15 -19.09 -16.44 -1.26
CA LYS A 15 -18.10 -17.52 -1.48
C LYS A 15 -17.03 -17.49 -0.39
N GLN A 16 -16.63 -18.67 0.04
CA GLN A 16 -15.76 -19.00 1.18
C GLN A 16 -14.70 -17.93 1.50
N LYS A 17 -14.62 -17.51 2.78
CA LYS A 17 -13.50 -16.72 3.30
C LYS A 17 -12.19 -17.47 3.02
N LYS A 18 -11.47 -17.07 1.97
CA LYS A 18 -10.16 -17.65 1.65
C LYS A 18 -9.21 -17.33 2.81
N LYS A 19 -8.58 -18.36 3.40
CA LYS A 19 -7.62 -18.17 4.49
C LYS A 19 -6.49 -17.25 4.00
N ILE A 20 -6.26 -16.17 4.75
CA ILE A 20 -5.28 -15.11 4.45
C ILE A 20 -3.83 -15.61 4.64
N GLY A 21 -3.65 -16.61 5.50
CA GLY A 21 -2.36 -17.26 5.75
C GLY A 21 -2.33 -18.73 5.35
N ILE A 22 -1.12 -19.27 5.19
CA ILE A 22 -0.86 -20.70 5.01
C ILE A 22 -0.69 -21.30 6.41
N THR A 23 -1.52 -22.27 6.78
CA THR A 23 -1.37 -23.03 8.03
C THR A 23 -0.51 -24.27 7.79
N PHE A 24 0.55 -24.43 8.57
CA PHE A 24 1.44 -25.59 8.55
C PHE A 24 0.91 -26.72 9.46
N PRO A 25 1.38 -27.97 9.28
CA PRO A 25 0.93 -29.12 10.09
C PRO A 25 1.16 -28.97 11.60
N ASP A 26 2.15 -28.20 12.01
CA ASP A 26 2.48 -27.88 13.41
C ASP A 26 1.61 -26.75 14.00
N GLY A 27 0.63 -26.24 13.24
CA GLY A 27 -0.27 -25.16 13.65
C GLY A 27 0.29 -23.75 13.42
N ASN A 28 1.55 -23.60 12.99
CA ASN A 28 2.10 -22.28 12.64
C ASN A 28 1.39 -21.70 11.41
N ILE A 29 1.26 -20.38 11.36
CA ILE A 29 0.61 -19.66 10.26
C ILE A 29 1.60 -18.71 9.59
N GLN A 30 1.73 -18.79 8.27
CA GLN A 30 2.54 -17.88 7.47
C GLN A 30 1.68 -16.87 6.73
N TYR A 31 2.02 -15.60 6.83
CA TYR A 31 1.45 -14.50 6.06
C TYR A 31 2.51 -13.86 5.16
N LYS A 32 2.12 -13.41 3.98
CA LYS A 32 2.96 -12.54 3.15
C LYS A 32 2.72 -11.09 3.53
N ILE A 33 3.78 -10.36 3.81
CA ILE A 33 3.71 -8.95 4.20
C ILE A 33 4.52 -8.10 3.23
N ALA A 34 4.12 -6.83 3.10
CA ALA A 34 4.85 -5.83 2.36
C ALA A 34 4.93 -4.53 3.15
N LEU A 35 6.05 -3.85 3.00
CA LEU A 35 6.36 -2.52 3.50
C LEU A 35 6.56 -1.58 2.33
N ILE A 36 6.05 -0.37 2.45
CA ILE A 36 6.33 0.71 1.49
C ILE A 36 6.84 1.95 2.21
N THR A 37 7.75 2.68 1.56
CA THR A 37 8.36 3.88 2.11
C THR A 37 7.65 5.13 1.65
N ASP A 38 7.40 6.02 2.59
CA ASP A 38 7.34 7.44 2.33
C ASP A 38 8.72 8.02 2.69
N GLN A 39 9.29 8.80 1.78
CA GLN A 39 10.61 9.42 1.92
C GLN A 39 10.53 10.95 1.89
N ASP A 40 9.33 11.52 1.94
CA ASP A 40 9.10 12.95 1.79
C ASP A 40 9.81 13.50 0.54
N LYS A 41 10.54 14.62 0.69
CA LYS A 41 11.39 15.25 -0.33
C LYS A 41 12.49 14.36 -0.90
N TYR A 42 12.88 13.28 -0.21
CA TYR A 42 13.93 12.35 -0.67
C TYR A 42 13.40 11.29 -1.64
N SER A 43 12.10 11.30 -1.94
CA SER A 43 11.51 10.54 -3.03
C SER A 43 12.03 10.97 -4.40
N LYS A 44 12.45 12.23 -4.59
CA LYS A 44 12.96 12.72 -5.88
C LYS A 44 14.25 12.00 -6.27
N ASP A 45 14.28 11.45 -7.48
CA ASP A 45 15.47 10.81 -8.02
C ASP A 45 16.38 11.84 -8.68
N ASN A 46 17.57 12.07 -8.11
CA ASN A 46 18.49 13.10 -8.61
C ASN A 46 19.23 12.66 -9.89
N GLU A 47 19.21 11.37 -10.22
CA GLU A 47 19.87 10.82 -11.40
C GLU A 47 18.95 10.82 -12.63
N ARG A 48 17.63 10.79 -12.43
CA ARG A 48 16.62 10.71 -13.49
C ARG A 48 15.81 11.99 -13.54
N ASN A 49 15.70 12.59 -14.71
CA ASN A 49 14.90 13.79 -14.88
C ASN A 49 13.42 13.54 -14.55
N ASN A 50 12.80 14.48 -13.82
CA ASN A 50 11.38 14.48 -13.49
C ASN A 50 10.86 13.11 -13.00
N THR A 51 11.62 12.45 -12.11
CA THR A 51 11.32 11.11 -11.63
C THR A 51 11.38 11.06 -10.11
N TRP A 52 10.42 10.36 -9.50
CA TRP A 52 10.36 10.09 -8.07
C TRP A 52 10.29 8.60 -7.82
N LYS A 53 10.73 8.16 -6.64
CA LYS A 53 10.83 6.76 -6.27
C LYS A 53 10.39 6.48 -4.84
N SER A 54 9.87 5.28 -4.65
CA SER A 54 9.59 4.67 -3.34
C SER A 54 10.14 3.24 -3.32
N PHE A 55 10.43 2.72 -2.14
CA PHE A 55 10.93 1.37 -1.94
C PHE A 55 9.83 0.49 -1.36
N LEU A 56 9.70 -0.70 -1.92
CA LEU A 56 8.81 -1.75 -1.44
C LEU A 56 9.62 -2.96 -0.98
N LEU A 57 9.49 -3.32 0.30
CA LEU A 57 10.15 -4.48 0.90
C LEU A 57 9.11 -5.54 1.24
N THR A 58 9.28 -6.75 0.72
CA THR A 58 8.38 -7.87 1.04
C THR A 58 9.01 -8.82 2.03
N GLY A 59 8.18 -9.52 2.80
CA GLY A 59 8.63 -10.55 3.73
C GLY A 59 7.54 -11.57 4.03
N LYS A 60 7.86 -12.45 4.98
CA LYS A 60 6.95 -13.45 5.52
C LYS A 60 6.87 -13.28 7.03
N LEU A 61 5.66 -13.23 7.56
CA LEU A 61 5.38 -13.26 8.98
C LEU A 61 4.94 -14.67 9.36
N TYR A 62 5.60 -15.27 10.34
CA TYR A 62 5.26 -16.55 10.92
C TYR A 62 4.68 -16.30 12.30
N PHE A 63 3.45 -16.77 12.54
CA PHE A 63 2.76 -16.65 13.81
C PHE A 63 2.47 -18.04 14.38
N ASN A 64 2.89 -18.25 15.62
CA ASN A 64 2.58 -19.46 16.37
C ASN A 64 1.40 -19.16 17.32
N PRO A 65 0.20 -19.73 17.09
CA PRO A 65 -0.98 -19.42 17.91
C PRO A 65 -0.93 -20.01 19.32
N GLN A 66 -0.11 -21.04 19.58
CA GLN A 66 0.01 -21.65 20.91
C GLN A 66 0.92 -20.83 21.83
N SER A 67 2.07 -20.40 21.33
CA SER A 67 3.05 -19.61 22.08
C SER A 67 2.85 -18.11 21.96
N LEU A 68 1.97 -17.66 21.04
CA LEU A 68 1.75 -16.26 20.68
C LEU A 68 3.02 -15.55 20.13
N ASN A 69 4.01 -16.32 19.70
CA ASN A 69 5.25 -15.79 19.15
C ASN A 69 5.10 -15.44 17.66
N THR A 70 5.80 -14.38 17.25
CA THR A 70 5.87 -13.94 15.85
C THR A 70 7.31 -13.81 15.40
N THR A 71 7.61 -14.31 14.20
CA THR A 71 8.91 -14.13 13.53
C THR A 71 8.69 -13.53 12.16
N ILE A 72 9.50 -12.54 11.79
CA ILE A 72 9.46 -11.94 10.47
C ILE A 72 10.76 -12.25 9.74
N ILE A 73 10.63 -12.76 8.52
CA ILE A 73 11.75 -12.98 7.60
C ILE A 73 11.56 -12.06 6.40
N TRP A 74 12.47 -11.11 6.23
CA TRP A 74 12.47 -10.19 5.09
C TRP A 74 13.16 -10.82 3.88
N ASN A 75 12.73 -10.44 2.69
CA ASN A 75 13.52 -10.71 1.49
C ASN A 75 14.75 -9.80 1.46
N ASN A 76 15.85 -10.30 0.91
CA ASN A 76 17.16 -9.60 0.94
C ASN A 76 17.19 -8.29 0.15
N GLN A 77 16.24 -8.05 -0.76
CA GLN A 77 16.22 -6.88 -1.64
C GLN A 77 14.86 -6.21 -1.63
N SER A 78 14.86 -4.89 -1.49
CA SER A 78 13.71 -4.05 -1.79
C SER A 78 13.57 -3.89 -3.30
N LYS A 79 12.33 -3.66 -3.74
CA LYS A 79 12.00 -3.24 -5.10
C LYS A 79 11.85 -1.74 -5.11
N VAL A 80 12.26 -1.12 -6.21
CA VAL A 80 12.11 0.32 -6.40
C VAL A 80 10.94 0.56 -7.35
N LEU A 81 10.00 1.37 -6.90
CA LEU A 81 8.86 1.83 -7.69
C LEU A 81 9.16 3.25 -8.14
N TYR A 82 8.88 3.57 -9.40
CA TYR A 82 9.12 4.89 -9.99
C TYR A 82 7.83 5.50 -10.52
N SER A 83 7.77 6.83 -10.53
CA SER A 83 6.75 7.60 -11.25
C SER A 83 7.33 8.92 -11.76
N GLN A 84 6.79 9.41 -12.87
CA GLN A 84 7.03 10.77 -13.38
C GLN A 84 5.82 11.70 -13.16
N LEU A 85 4.68 11.13 -12.74
CA LEU A 85 3.50 11.89 -12.37
C LEU A 85 3.76 12.54 -11.01
N ASN A 86 3.68 13.86 -10.97
CA ASN A 86 3.94 14.65 -9.79
C ASN A 86 3.02 15.85 -9.70
N PHE A 87 2.93 16.41 -8.50
CA PHE A 87 2.25 17.66 -8.24
C PHE A 87 3.24 18.62 -7.57
N ASP A 88 3.44 19.79 -8.18
CA ASP A 88 4.39 20.80 -7.73
C ASP A 88 5.80 20.24 -7.43
N GLY A 89 6.28 19.32 -8.27
CA GLY A 89 7.60 18.72 -8.12
C GLY A 89 7.73 17.73 -6.97
N LYS A 90 6.61 17.18 -6.47
CA LYS A 90 6.58 16.15 -5.43
C LYS A 90 5.68 14.98 -5.83
N ALA A 91 6.12 13.77 -5.53
CA ALA A 91 5.41 12.52 -5.80
C ALA A 91 6.01 11.37 -5.01
N MET A 92 5.33 10.22 -5.02
CA MET A 92 5.82 8.97 -4.43
C MET A 92 6.07 9.07 -2.91
N GLU A 93 5.36 9.97 -2.23
CA GLU A 93 5.23 9.99 -0.77
C GLU A 93 4.05 9.05 -0.45
N LEU A 94 4.35 7.74 -0.48
CA LEU A 94 3.35 6.67 -0.44
C LEU A 94 2.93 6.36 1.00
N SER A 95 1.86 6.99 1.45
CA SER A 95 1.51 7.09 2.88
C SER A 95 0.60 5.97 3.40
N ALA A 96 -0.02 5.18 2.52
CA ALA A 96 -0.78 3.99 2.94
C ALA A 96 -0.80 2.90 1.88
N MET A 97 -1.05 1.65 2.30
CA MET A 97 -1.12 0.49 1.41
C MET A 97 -2.08 -0.58 1.94
N THR A 98 -2.95 -1.09 1.08
CA THR A 98 -3.89 -2.18 1.42
C THR A 98 -4.12 -3.11 0.24
N VAL A 99 -4.78 -4.24 0.47
CA VAL A 99 -5.27 -5.08 -0.63
C VAL A 99 -6.75 -4.82 -0.86
N PHE A 100 -7.07 -4.45 -2.09
CA PHE A 100 -8.43 -4.18 -2.55
C PHE A 100 -8.63 -4.76 -3.95
N ASP A 101 -9.71 -5.51 -4.15
CA ASP A 101 -10.07 -6.14 -5.42
C ASP A 101 -8.89 -6.91 -6.05
N ASN A 102 -8.21 -7.72 -5.24
CA ASN A 102 -7.05 -8.54 -5.64
C ASN A 102 -5.78 -7.76 -6.05
N TYR A 103 -5.76 -6.45 -5.90
CA TYR A 103 -4.59 -5.62 -6.12
C TYR A 103 -4.02 -5.12 -4.80
N LEU A 104 -2.70 -5.08 -4.70
CA LEU A 104 -2.04 -4.23 -3.70
C LEU A 104 -2.16 -2.80 -4.19
N VAL A 105 -2.80 -1.93 -3.41
CA VAL A 105 -3.04 -0.54 -3.75
C VAL A 105 -2.37 0.37 -2.74
N THR A 106 -1.90 1.53 -3.19
CA THR A 106 -1.24 2.54 -2.37
C THR A 106 -1.67 3.93 -2.80
N VAL A 107 -1.63 4.90 -1.91
CA VAL A 107 -1.95 6.31 -2.19
C VAL A 107 -0.71 7.18 -2.04
N ASP A 108 -0.51 8.10 -2.98
CA ASP A 108 0.51 9.14 -2.91
C ASP A 108 -0.12 10.42 -2.33
N ASP A 109 0.37 10.87 -1.17
CA ASP A 109 -0.22 11.99 -0.45
C ASP A 109 0.05 13.36 -1.12
N ARG A 110 0.98 13.39 -2.09
CA ARG A 110 1.34 14.60 -2.83
C ARG A 110 0.51 14.83 -4.06
N THR A 111 0.08 13.76 -4.70
CA THR A 111 -0.67 13.81 -5.96
C THR A 111 -2.14 13.45 -5.75
N GLY A 112 -2.49 12.79 -4.63
CA GLY A 112 -3.82 12.24 -4.39
C GLY A 112 -4.13 11.00 -5.25
N ILE A 113 -3.14 10.45 -5.95
CA ILE A 113 -3.34 9.32 -6.86
C ILE A 113 -3.26 8.01 -6.06
N VAL A 114 -4.33 7.21 -6.15
CA VAL A 114 -4.32 5.80 -5.78
C VAL A 114 -3.77 4.99 -6.94
N HIS A 115 -2.70 4.24 -6.66
CA HIS A 115 -2.02 3.39 -7.62
C HIS A 115 -2.26 1.91 -7.30
N LYS A 116 -2.35 1.08 -8.35
CA LYS A 116 -2.18 -0.37 -8.26
C LYS A 116 -0.71 -0.72 -8.39
N ILE A 117 -0.20 -1.56 -7.48
CA ILE A 117 1.14 -2.14 -7.57
C ILE A 117 1.03 -3.47 -8.35
N VAL A 118 1.70 -3.54 -9.49
CA VAL A 118 1.58 -4.65 -10.46
C VAL A 118 2.95 -5.21 -10.87
N ASN A 119 2.96 -6.16 -11.81
CA ASN A 119 4.18 -6.76 -12.39
C ASN A 119 5.13 -7.28 -11.31
N ASN A 120 4.61 -8.11 -10.40
CA ASN A 120 5.37 -8.61 -9.25
C ASN A 120 6.03 -7.46 -8.46
N PHE A 121 5.27 -6.43 -8.11
CA PHE A 121 5.72 -5.28 -7.32
C PHE A 121 6.87 -4.46 -7.95
N THR A 122 6.92 -4.38 -9.28
CA THR A 122 7.95 -3.59 -10.01
C THR A 122 7.38 -2.37 -10.72
N SER A 123 6.06 -2.18 -10.72
CA SER A 123 5.43 -1.06 -11.41
C SER A 123 4.20 -0.56 -10.66
N LEU A 124 3.92 0.74 -10.83
CA LEU A 124 2.70 1.39 -10.40
C LEU A 124 1.85 1.72 -11.62
N VAL A 125 0.55 1.48 -11.50
CA VAL A 125 -0.45 1.93 -12.48
C VAL A 125 -1.40 2.89 -11.78
N PRO A 126 -1.46 4.18 -12.17
CA PRO A 126 -2.46 5.12 -11.66
C PRO A 126 -3.86 4.56 -11.89
N TRP A 127 -4.71 4.61 -10.86
CA TRP A 127 -6.07 4.05 -10.95
C TRP A 127 -7.15 5.09 -10.69
N VAL A 128 -7.06 5.84 -9.59
CA VAL A 128 -8.04 6.86 -9.21
C VAL A 128 -7.29 8.09 -8.69
N ILE A 129 -7.75 9.28 -9.04
CA ILE A 129 -7.24 10.55 -8.48
C ILE A 129 -8.27 11.07 -7.49
N LEU A 130 -7.81 11.40 -6.28
CA LEU A 130 -8.63 11.94 -5.21
C LEU A 130 -8.32 13.43 -5.03
N ASN A 131 -9.36 14.25 -5.15
CA ASN A 131 -9.31 15.66 -4.76
C ASN A 131 -9.67 15.82 -3.28
N ASN A 132 -9.17 16.87 -2.65
CA ASN A 132 -9.37 17.15 -1.23
C ASN A 132 -10.79 17.67 -0.94
N GLY A 133 -11.16 17.61 0.35
CA GLY A 133 -12.46 18.07 0.85
C GLY A 133 -13.62 17.34 0.15
N PRO A 134 -14.67 18.04 -0.31
CA PRO A 134 -15.80 17.44 -1.00
C PRO A 134 -15.49 17.06 -2.47
N GLY A 135 -14.22 17.10 -2.89
CA GLY A 135 -13.77 16.72 -4.23
C GLY A 135 -13.58 17.89 -5.20
N SER A 136 -13.82 19.13 -4.77
CA SER A 136 -13.71 20.36 -5.58
C SER A 136 -12.45 21.18 -5.34
N SER A 137 -11.52 20.69 -4.51
CA SER A 137 -10.33 21.41 -4.07
C SER A 137 -9.05 20.83 -4.68
N LYS A 138 -7.91 21.31 -4.19
CA LYS A 138 -6.56 20.78 -4.47
C LYS A 138 -6.46 19.27 -4.20
N GLN A 139 -5.32 18.66 -4.51
CA GLN A 139 -5.11 17.23 -4.33
C GLN A 139 -5.36 16.76 -2.88
N PHE A 140 -5.89 15.55 -2.76
CA PHE A 140 -6.11 14.92 -1.46
C PHE A 140 -4.80 14.41 -0.85
N LYS A 141 -4.57 14.71 0.42
CA LYS A 141 -3.49 14.13 1.22
C LYS A 141 -3.99 12.85 1.88
N GLY A 142 -3.83 11.71 1.19
CA GLY A 142 -4.24 10.40 1.70
C GLY A 142 -3.23 9.83 2.68
N GLU A 143 -3.68 9.45 3.87
CA GLU A 143 -2.83 9.03 5.00
C GLU A 143 -3.13 7.63 5.50
N TRP A 144 -4.35 7.13 5.25
CA TRP A 144 -4.76 5.79 5.62
C TRP A 144 -5.73 5.18 4.60
N MET A 145 -5.76 3.85 4.56
CA MET A 145 -6.64 3.08 3.69
C MET A 145 -7.27 1.93 4.48
N THR A 146 -8.57 1.70 4.29
CA THR A 146 -9.28 0.52 4.82
C THR A 146 -10.33 0.03 3.83
N ILE A 147 -10.92 -1.13 4.10
CA ILE A 147 -12.00 -1.69 3.30
C ILE A 147 -13.23 -1.81 4.19
N LYS A 148 -14.36 -1.29 3.71
CA LYS A 148 -15.66 -1.42 4.36
C LYS A 148 -16.72 -1.61 3.30
N ASP A 149 -17.58 -2.61 3.45
CA ASP A 149 -18.70 -2.90 2.55
C ASP A 149 -18.29 -2.92 1.07
N ASP A 150 -17.23 -3.69 0.76
CA ASP A 150 -16.62 -3.80 -0.57
C ASP A 150 -16.14 -2.47 -1.20
N CYS A 151 -16.02 -1.40 -0.40
CA CYS A 151 -15.48 -0.11 -0.81
C CYS A 151 -14.08 0.11 -0.24
N LEU A 152 -13.18 0.61 -1.08
CA LEU A 152 -11.92 1.17 -0.62
C LEU A 152 -12.19 2.56 -0.02
N VAL A 153 -11.90 2.71 1.27
CA VAL A 153 -11.98 3.99 1.98
C VAL A 153 -10.56 4.53 2.15
N VAL A 154 -10.32 5.72 1.62
CA VAL A 154 -9.05 6.43 1.77
C VAL A 154 -9.33 7.69 2.58
N GLY A 155 -8.62 7.88 3.68
CA GLY A 155 -8.79 9.07 4.51
C GLY A 155 -7.49 9.84 4.70
N GLY A 156 -7.65 11.11 5.08
CA GLY A 156 -6.54 12.00 5.36
C GLY A 156 -6.22 12.05 6.85
N LEU A 157 -5.59 13.15 7.27
CA LEU A 157 -5.07 13.36 8.63
C LEU A 157 -6.12 13.25 9.75
N GLY A 158 -7.41 13.49 9.45
CA GLY A 158 -8.49 13.39 10.43
C GLY A 158 -8.63 14.59 11.36
N PHE A 159 -7.98 15.72 11.05
CA PHE A 159 -8.14 16.99 11.74
C PHE A 159 -8.07 18.17 10.77
N GLY A 160 -8.65 19.31 11.18
CA GLY A 160 -8.80 20.52 10.35
C GLY A 160 -10.23 20.68 9.81
N ASN A 161 -10.63 21.94 9.55
CA ASN A 161 -11.93 22.22 8.95
C ASN A 161 -11.91 21.74 7.49
N VAL A 162 -12.70 20.70 7.21
CA VAL A 162 -13.02 20.20 5.87
C VAL A 162 -13.98 21.14 5.15
#